data_AF-A0A7Y6D0A5-F1
#
_entry.id   AF-A0A7Y6D0A5-F1
#
_cell.length_a   1.000
_cell.length_b   1.000
_cell.length_c   1.000
_cell.angle_alpha   90.00
_cell.angle_beta   90.00
_cell.angle_gamma   90.00
#
_symmetry.space_group_name_H-M   'P 1'
#
loop_
_entity.id
_entity.type
_entity.pdbx_description
1 polymer ?
#
loop_
_entity_poly.entity_id
_entity_poly.type
_entity_poly.pdbx_seq_one_letter_code
_entity_poly.pdbx_strand_id
1 'polypeptide(L)'
;SLRDFIDATQADYEDPSQAQANRFKQAILLAASPDAIGLTTPKGVHTHAGGEITLSSGTDTSIAAGKSLLVSVAEKISLFAFKAGIKLFSAKGKVEVQAQSDDLDLIAEKVARLLSASGRVEIRAKEEVLITAGGSFIRLNASGITQGTSGAWEAKAATHAMPGPTTLAYEMNKSSAVLPFDEEFVLRWPYDQSPVKNRRFEIVRGDGTKVRGMTDAQGKTGLQKSLFVEHTSLRILPE
;
A
#
# COMPACT_ATOMS: atom_id res chain seq x y z
N SER A 1 17.32 37.67 -18.74
CA SER A 1 18.03 37.17 -17.54
C SER A 1 17.31 37.68 -16.29
N LEU A 2 17.56 37.14 -15.09
CA LEU A 2 16.96 37.67 -13.85
C LEU A 2 17.36 39.14 -13.62
N ARG A 3 18.56 39.55 -14.07
CA ARG A 3 18.98 40.95 -14.12
C ARG A 3 18.07 41.77 -15.03
N ASP A 4 17.83 41.32 -16.26
CA ASP A 4 16.95 42.03 -17.20
C ASP A 4 15.52 42.16 -16.65
N PHE A 5 15.04 41.18 -15.88
CA PHE A 5 13.72 41.25 -15.23
C PHE A 5 13.69 42.24 -14.06
N ILE A 6 14.74 42.27 -13.22
CA ILE A 6 14.88 43.23 -12.12
C ILE A 6 15.02 44.66 -12.67
N ASP A 7 15.87 44.87 -13.69
CA ASP A 7 16.07 46.17 -14.34
C ASP A 7 14.76 46.69 -14.95
N ALA A 8 13.98 45.79 -15.55
CA ALA A 8 12.68 46.13 -16.11
C ALA A 8 11.64 46.52 -15.04
N THR A 9 11.82 46.13 -13.77
CA THR A 9 10.97 46.57 -12.65
C THR A 9 11.47 47.83 -11.93
N GLN A 10 12.72 48.27 -12.19
CA GLN A 10 13.37 49.37 -11.49
C GLN A 10 13.67 50.60 -12.38
N ALA A 11 13.47 50.52 -13.69
CA ALA A 11 13.75 51.62 -14.60
C ALA A 11 12.71 52.77 -14.48
N ASP A 12 13.15 53.93 -14.00
CA ASP A 12 12.44 55.20 -14.18
C ASP A 12 12.60 55.67 -15.62
N TYR A 13 11.54 55.58 -16.42
CA TYR A 13 11.52 56.09 -17.80
C TYR A 13 10.99 57.53 -17.82
N GLU A 14 11.84 58.48 -18.20
CA GLU A 14 11.50 59.92 -18.31
C GLU A 14 10.60 60.26 -19.51
N ASP A 15 10.44 59.33 -20.47
CA ASP A 15 9.62 59.53 -21.68
C ASP A 15 8.13 59.14 -21.42
N PRO A 16 7.17 60.07 -21.59
CA PRO A 16 5.74 59.79 -21.45
C PRO A 16 5.20 58.67 -22.34
N SER A 17 5.87 58.38 -23.47
CA SER A 17 5.50 57.30 -24.39
C SER A 17 5.92 55.90 -23.88
N GLN A 18 6.78 55.84 -22.86
CA GLN A 18 7.26 54.60 -22.22
C GLN A 18 6.69 54.36 -20.81
N ALA A 19 5.82 55.25 -20.32
CA ALA A 19 5.13 55.14 -19.03
C ALA A 19 4.25 53.86 -18.87
N GLN A 20 4.13 53.05 -19.92
CA GLN A 20 3.38 51.80 -19.98
C GLN A 20 4.25 50.54 -19.86
N ALA A 21 5.58 50.67 -19.84
CA ALA A 21 6.50 49.57 -19.60
C ALA A 21 6.53 49.22 -18.10
N ASN A 22 6.03 48.03 -17.76
CA ASN A 22 6.14 47.35 -16.46
C ASN A 22 5.45 47.96 -15.24
N ARG A 23 4.18 48.32 -15.41
CA ARG A 23 3.28 48.33 -14.26
C ARG A 23 2.68 46.95 -14.13
N PHE A 24 3.05 46.20 -13.08
CA PHE A 24 2.26 45.05 -12.66
C PHE A 24 0.81 45.52 -12.51
N LYS A 25 -0.08 45.11 -13.44
CA LYS A 25 -1.47 45.60 -13.50
C LYS A 25 -2.34 45.06 -12.36
N GLN A 26 -1.77 44.19 -11.53
CA GLN A 26 -2.39 43.55 -10.38
C GLN A 26 -1.53 43.81 -9.13
N ALA A 27 -2.17 43.79 -7.95
CA ALA A 27 -1.46 43.89 -6.68
C ALA A 27 -0.67 42.60 -6.42
N ILE A 28 0.63 42.64 -6.68
CA ILE A 28 1.56 41.52 -6.46
C ILE A 28 2.65 41.91 -5.46
N LEU A 29 3.18 40.92 -4.75
CA LEU A 29 4.43 41.04 -4.00
C LEU A 29 5.53 40.28 -4.75
N LEU A 30 6.61 40.96 -5.10
CA LEU A 30 7.80 40.37 -5.68
C LEU A 30 9.01 40.63 -4.77
N ALA A 31 9.69 39.57 -4.35
CA ALA A 31 10.93 39.64 -3.61
C ALA A 31 12.06 39.05 -4.45
N ALA A 32 13.08 39.85 -4.75
CA ALA A 32 14.24 39.45 -5.54
C ALA A 32 15.53 39.99 -4.92
N SER A 33 16.61 39.21 -4.98
CA SER A 33 17.94 39.58 -4.50
C SER A 33 19.00 38.95 -5.42
N PRO A 34 20.06 39.67 -5.81
CA PRO A 34 21.14 39.14 -6.64
C PRO A 34 22.04 38.13 -5.89
N ASP A 35 21.96 38.09 -4.56
CA ASP A 35 22.72 37.17 -3.72
C ASP A 35 21.80 36.13 -3.07
N ALA A 36 21.06 36.49 -2.02
CA ALA A 36 20.20 35.56 -1.29
C ALA A 36 18.91 36.18 -0.73
N ILE A 37 17.91 35.32 -0.49
CA ILE A 37 16.67 35.59 0.26
C ILE A 37 16.54 34.52 1.34
N GLY A 38 16.35 34.92 2.60
CA GLY A 38 16.13 34.01 3.73
C GLY A 38 14.78 34.22 4.39
N LEU A 39 14.05 33.14 4.65
CA LEU A 39 12.79 33.14 5.39
C LEU A 39 12.95 32.24 6.62
N THR A 40 13.01 32.83 7.82
CA THR A 40 13.28 32.08 9.06
C THR A 40 12.43 32.60 10.22
N THR A 41 12.08 31.69 11.14
CA THR A 41 11.28 31.98 12.33
C THR A 41 11.42 30.83 13.32
N PRO A 42 11.49 31.11 14.64
CA PRO A 42 11.56 30.07 15.66
C PRO A 42 10.26 29.28 15.82
N LYS A 43 9.12 29.79 15.33
CA LYS A 43 7.80 29.15 15.52
C LYS A 43 7.35 28.33 14.31
N GLY A 44 7.29 28.93 13.12
CA GLY A 44 6.87 28.23 11.91
C GLY A 44 6.51 29.13 10.75
N VAL A 45 6.55 28.57 9.55
CA VAL A 45 6.19 29.21 8.28
C VAL A 45 4.95 28.52 7.72
N HIS A 46 3.98 29.30 7.23
CA HIS A 46 2.81 28.79 6.52
C HIS A 46 2.77 29.41 5.13
N THR A 47 2.76 28.56 4.10
CA THR A 47 2.63 28.96 2.69
C THR A 47 1.36 28.33 2.14
N HIS A 48 0.50 29.15 1.57
CA HIS A 48 -0.75 28.72 0.98
C HIS A 48 -1.04 29.55 -0.26
N ALA A 49 -1.53 28.88 -1.30
CA ALA A 49 -2.10 29.50 -2.48
C ALA A 49 -3.46 28.84 -2.75
N GLY A 50 -4.47 29.63 -3.08
CA GLY A 50 -5.76 29.10 -3.56
C GLY A 50 -5.68 28.46 -4.95
N GLY A 51 -4.62 28.77 -5.70
CA GLY A 51 -4.28 28.14 -6.97
C GLY A 51 -3.15 27.13 -6.82
N GLU A 52 -1.92 27.54 -7.16
CA GLU A 52 -0.75 26.65 -7.21
C GLU A 52 0.46 27.21 -6.43
N ILE A 53 1.35 26.30 -6.01
CA ILE A 53 2.67 26.63 -5.47
C ILE A 53 3.70 25.93 -6.36
N THR A 54 4.62 26.71 -6.93
CA THR A 54 5.72 26.20 -7.75
C THR A 54 7.05 26.49 -7.08
N LEU A 55 7.88 25.45 -6.92
CA LEU A 55 9.27 25.58 -6.47
C LEU A 55 10.21 25.09 -7.57
N SER A 56 11.20 25.90 -7.92
CA SER A 56 12.21 25.56 -8.91
C SER A 56 13.59 26.00 -8.45
N SER A 57 14.60 25.17 -8.73
CA SER A 57 16.00 25.43 -8.44
C SER A 57 16.84 25.21 -9.69
N GLY A 58 17.86 26.05 -9.92
CA GLY A 58 18.84 25.81 -10.98
C GLY A 58 19.83 24.67 -10.66
N THR A 59 19.97 24.35 -9.38
CA THR A 59 20.79 23.26 -8.85
C THR A 59 19.90 22.31 -8.03
N ASP A 60 20.11 22.23 -6.71
CA ASP A 60 19.44 21.29 -5.83
C ASP A 60 18.28 21.94 -5.06
N THR A 61 17.23 21.17 -4.84
CA THR A 61 16.17 21.48 -3.87
C THR A 61 16.30 20.52 -2.69
N SER A 62 16.50 21.05 -1.47
CA SER A 62 16.64 20.25 -0.25
C SER A 62 15.49 20.53 0.72
N ILE A 63 14.88 19.46 1.23
CA ILE A 63 13.82 19.53 2.25
C ILE A 63 14.27 18.67 3.43
N ALA A 64 14.46 19.31 4.58
CA ALA A 64 14.87 18.65 5.81
C ALA A 64 13.85 18.91 6.92
N ALA A 65 13.45 17.87 7.63
CA ALA A 65 12.52 17.95 8.76
C ALA A 65 13.11 17.24 9.97
N GLY A 66 13.05 17.87 11.15
CA GLY A 66 13.62 17.31 12.38
C GLY A 66 12.83 16.12 12.96
N LYS A 67 11.54 15.99 12.61
CA LYS A 67 10.65 14.93 13.13
C LYS A 67 9.98 14.14 12.03
N SER A 68 9.20 14.79 11.18
CA SER A 68 8.40 14.12 10.15
C SER A 68 8.19 15.00 8.93
N LEU A 69 8.22 14.39 7.75
CA LEU A 69 7.73 14.98 6.51
C LEU A 69 6.40 14.30 6.17
N LEU A 70 5.32 15.09 6.14
CA LEU A 70 3.98 14.60 5.82
C LEU A 70 3.55 15.22 4.50
N VAL A 71 3.18 14.38 3.54
CA VAL A 71 2.72 14.80 2.21
C VAL A 71 1.37 14.16 1.98
N SER A 72 0.34 14.98 1.78
CA SER A 72 -1.03 14.54 1.50
C SER A 72 -1.51 15.26 0.25
N VAL A 73 -1.99 14.50 -0.72
CA VAL A 73 -2.47 15.00 -2.00
C VAL A 73 -3.84 14.39 -2.29
N ALA A 74 -4.69 15.15 -2.98
CA ALA A 74 -6.03 14.68 -3.35
C ALA A 74 -6.01 13.76 -4.59
N GLU A 75 -5.15 14.05 -5.56
CA GLU A 75 -5.16 13.36 -6.85
C GLU A 75 -3.94 12.46 -7.07
N LYS A 76 -2.73 13.02 -7.12
CA LYS A 76 -1.53 12.24 -7.50
C LYS A 76 -0.23 12.79 -6.94
N ILE A 77 0.75 11.90 -6.81
CA ILE A 77 2.18 12.22 -6.63
C ILE A 77 2.92 11.70 -7.87
N SER A 78 3.76 12.53 -8.48
CA SER A 78 4.65 12.12 -9.59
C SER A 78 6.08 12.53 -9.26
N LEU A 79 7.00 11.54 -9.23
CA LEU A 79 8.42 11.75 -8.94
C LEU A 79 9.23 11.22 -10.13
N PHE A 80 10.07 12.08 -10.70
CA PHE A 80 10.86 11.75 -11.87
C PHE A 80 12.30 12.20 -11.70
N ALA A 81 13.24 11.31 -12.03
CA ALA A 81 14.67 11.59 -12.05
C ALA A 81 15.26 11.20 -13.40
N PHE A 82 15.84 12.16 -14.11
CA PHE A 82 16.29 11.95 -15.50
C PHE A 82 17.65 11.24 -15.61
N LYS A 83 18.61 11.53 -14.72
CA LYS A 83 20.00 11.05 -14.85
C LYS A 83 20.42 10.07 -13.76
N ALA A 84 20.24 10.44 -12.49
CA ALA A 84 20.85 9.75 -11.34
C ALA A 84 19.92 8.75 -10.63
N GLY A 85 18.68 8.61 -11.10
CA GLY A 85 17.67 7.72 -10.52
C GLY A 85 17.13 8.21 -9.16
N ILE A 86 16.35 7.34 -8.51
CA ILE A 86 15.67 7.60 -7.24
C ILE A 86 16.21 6.64 -6.18
N LYS A 87 16.43 7.13 -4.96
CA LYS A 87 16.78 6.33 -3.78
C LYS A 87 15.80 6.62 -2.65
N LEU A 88 15.19 5.56 -2.12
CA LEU A 88 14.29 5.61 -0.96
C LEU A 88 14.86 4.68 0.10
N PHE A 89 15.22 5.22 1.27
CA PHE A 89 15.83 4.44 2.34
C PHE A 89 15.24 4.81 3.70
N SER A 90 15.15 3.80 4.57
CA SER A 90 14.84 3.95 5.99
C SER A 90 15.99 3.35 6.78
N ALA A 91 16.68 4.16 7.59
CA ALA A 91 17.78 3.66 8.42
C ALA A 91 17.27 2.77 9.56
N LYS A 92 16.08 3.09 10.10
CA LYS A 92 15.37 2.34 11.13
C LYS A 92 13.87 2.44 10.88
N GLY A 93 13.16 1.34 11.09
CA GLY A 93 11.71 1.29 10.89
C GLY A 93 11.32 0.78 9.50
N LYS A 94 10.04 0.40 9.39
CA LYS A 94 9.45 -0.26 8.23
C LYS A 94 9.33 0.71 7.05
N VAL A 95 9.65 0.22 5.85
CA VAL A 95 9.20 0.83 4.58
C VAL A 95 7.94 0.10 4.14
N GLU A 96 6.89 0.85 3.84
CA GLU A 96 5.59 0.32 3.44
C GLU A 96 5.10 1.03 2.19
N VAL A 97 4.74 0.26 1.17
CA VAL A 97 4.18 0.75 -0.09
C VAL A 97 2.89 -0.04 -0.32
N GLN A 98 1.78 0.67 -0.53
CA GLN A 98 0.47 0.07 -0.72
C GLN A 98 -0.30 0.83 -1.81
N ALA A 99 -0.93 0.08 -2.71
CA ALA A 99 -2.05 0.55 -3.52
C ALA A 99 -3.31 -0.11 -2.95
N GLN A 100 -4.19 0.68 -2.32
CA GLN A 100 -5.28 0.14 -1.48
C GLN A 100 -6.51 -0.27 -2.28
N SER A 101 -6.68 0.31 -3.47
CA SER A 101 -7.85 0.10 -4.33
C SER A 101 -7.47 -0.11 -5.80
N ASP A 102 -6.19 -0.23 -6.10
CA ASP A 102 -5.65 -0.28 -7.47
C ASP A 102 -4.35 -1.10 -7.50
N ASP A 103 -3.77 -1.25 -8.68
CA ASP A 103 -2.59 -2.07 -8.91
C ASP A 103 -1.27 -1.43 -8.41
N LEU A 104 -0.28 -2.29 -8.13
CA LEU A 104 1.08 -1.89 -7.79
C LEU A 104 2.05 -2.46 -8.83
N ASP A 105 2.57 -1.58 -9.69
CA ASP A 105 3.57 -1.94 -10.69
C ASP A 105 5.00 -1.64 -10.24
N LEU A 106 5.88 -2.65 -10.34
CA LEU A 106 7.32 -2.55 -10.09
C LEU A 106 8.11 -3.02 -11.31
N ILE A 107 8.39 -2.09 -12.22
CA ILE A 107 8.97 -2.39 -13.53
C ILE A 107 10.44 -1.94 -13.60
N ALA A 108 11.31 -2.79 -14.14
CA ALA A 108 12.71 -2.48 -14.40
C ALA A 108 13.14 -3.04 -15.76
N GLU A 109 13.82 -2.23 -16.58
CA GLU A 109 14.33 -2.64 -17.89
C GLU A 109 15.43 -3.72 -17.79
N LYS A 110 16.28 -3.62 -16.75
CA LYS A 110 17.40 -4.55 -16.55
C LYS A 110 17.05 -5.61 -15.51
N VAL A 111 17.38 -5.35 -14.25
CA VAL A 111 17.27 -6.35 -13.18
C VAL A 111 16.42 -5.81 -12.04
N ALA A 112 15.32 -6.50 -11.74
CA ALA A 112 14.56 -6.34 -10.51
C ALA A 112 15.04 -7.36 -9.46
N ARG A 113 15.31 -6.90 -8.23
CA ARG A 113 15.80 -7.77 -7.13
C ARG A 113 14.93 -7.57 -5.89
N LEU A 114 14.40 -8.66 -5.37
CA LEU A 114 13.70 -8.72 -4.09
C LEU A 114 14.53 -9.58 -3.12
N LEU A 115 15.13 -8.95 -2.12
CA LEU A 115 16.14 -9.57 -1.26
C LEU A 115 15.79 -9.36 0.21
N SER A 116 16.01 -10.38 1.03
CA SER A 116 15.93 -10.31 2.50
C SER A 116 17.24 -10.83 3.07
N ALA A 117 17.99 -9.99 3.79
CA ALA A 117 19.35 -10.32 4.23
C ALA A 117 19.39 -11.29 5.43
N SER A 118 18.42 -11.19 6.32
CA SER A 118 18.37 -11.96 7.58
C SER A 118 17.02 -12.62 7.85
N GLY A 119 16.03 -12.35 7.01
CA GLY A 119 14.66 -12.81 7.22
C GLY A 119 14.16 -13.66 6.07
N ARG A 120 12.90 -13.44 5.67
CA ARG A 120 12.23 -14.14 4.58
C ARG A 120 11.64 -13.16 3.56
N VAL A 121 11.34 -13.68 2.37
CA VAL A 121 10.54 -13.00 1.35
C VAL A 121 9.19 -13.71 1.28
N GLU A 122 8.10 -12.96 1.36
CA GLU A 122 6.74 -13.49 1.25
C GLU A 122 6.06 -12.91 0.00
N ILE A 123 5.56 -13.79 -0.86
CA ILE A 123 4.72 -13.41 -2.01
C ILE A 123 3.40 -14.11 -1.80
N ARG A 124 2.32 -13.33 -1.74
CA ARG A 124 0.97 -13.81 -1.46
C ARG A 124 0.01 -13.12 -2.41
N ALA A 125 -0.96 -13.88 -2.90
CA ALA A 125 -2.06 -13.37 -3.70
C ALA A 125 -3.34 -14.09 -3.31
N LYS A 126 -4.48 -13.42 -3.44
CA LYS A 126 -5.79 -14.01 -3.20
C LYS A 126 -6.18 -14.99 -4.31
N GLU A 127 -5.88 -14.64 -5.55
CA GLU A 127 -6.33 -15.39 -6.73
C GLU A 127 -5.20 -16.22 -7.34
N GLU A 128 -4.08 -15.58 -7.69
CA GLU A 128 -2.99 -16.25 -8.39
C GLU A 128 -1.63 -15.61 -8.15
N VAL A 129 -0.59 -16.44 -8.04
CA VAL A 129 0.81 -16.06 -8.22
C VAL A 129 1.35 -16.73 -9.48
N LEU A 130 1.81 -15.92 -10.44
CA LEU A 130 2.38 -16.37 -11.70
C LEU A 130 3.81 -15.84 -11.86
N ILE A 131 4.76 -16.74 -12.05
CA ILE A 131 6.17 -16.43 -12.30
C ILE A 131 6.52 -16.98 -13.68
N THR A 132 6.99 -16.12 -14.60
CA THR A 132 7.28 -16.51 -15.98
C THR A 132 8.67 -16.06 -16.42
N ALA A 133 9.31 -16.84 -17.30
CA ALA A 133 10.56 -16.49 -17.96
C ALA A 133 10.76 -17.33 -19.23
N GLY A 134 11.00 -16.69 -20.37
CA GLY A 134 11.35 -17.38 -21.62
C GLY A 134 10.34 -18.47 -22.06
N GLY A 135 9.04 -18.28 -21.77
CA GLY A 135 7.97 -19.25 -22.03
C GLY A 135 7.80 -20.34 -20.96
N SER A 136 8.74 -20.45 -20.00
CA SER A 136 8.57 -21.29 -18.80
C SER A 136 7.77 -20.55 -17.73
N PHE A 137 7.02 -21.28 -16.91
CA PHE A 137 6.24 -20.68 -15.83
C PHE A 137 6.04 -21.58 -14.61
N ILE A 138 5.74 -20.94 -13.48
CA ILE A 138 5.18 -21.55 -12.27
C ILE A 138 3.93 -20.74 -11.91
N ARG A 139 2.79 -21.44 -11.75
CA ARG A 139 1.49 -20.87 -11.41
C ARG A 139 0.98 -21.50 -10.12
N LEU A 140 0.56 -20.66 -9.17
CA LEU A 140 -0.04 -21.07 -7.91
C LEU A 140 -1.41 -20.40 -7.81
N ASN A 141 -2.48 -21.20 -7.71
CA ASN A 141 -3.85 -20.72 -7.54
C ASN A 141 -4.72 -21.77 -6.83
N ALA A 142 -6.03 -21.53 -6.73
CA ALA A 142 -6.97 -22.43 -6.06
C ALA A 142 -7.02 -23.84 -6.68
N SER A 143 -6.67 -24.00 -7.96
CA SER A 143 -6.62 -25.30 -8.64
C SER A 143 -5.35 -26.10 -8.32
N GLY A 144 -4.34 -25.48 -7.70
CA GLY A 144 -3.09 -26.12 -7.29
C GLY A 144 -1.83 -25.41 -7.80
N ILE A 145 -0.77 -26.19 -8.00
CA ILE A 145 0.54 -25.73 -8.47
C ILE A 145 0.80 -26.33 -9.86
N THR A 146 0.97 -25.47 -10.87
CA THR A 146 1.27 -25.87 -12.24
C THR A 146 2.64 -25.34 -12.65
N GLN A 147 3.50 -26.22 -13.16
CA GLN A 147 4.81 -25.87 -13.72
C GLN A 147 4.82 -26.27 -15.20
N GLY A 148 5.31 -25.38 -16.06
CA GLY A 148 5.40 -25.64 -17.51
C GLY A 148 6.69 -25.10 -18.10
N THR A 149 7.27 -25.86 -19.02
CA THR A 149 8.45 -25.46 -19.80
C THR A 149 8.47 -26.23 -21.13
N SER A 150 9.02 -25.63 -22.18
CA SER A 150 9.26 -26.30 -23.47
C SER A 150 10.57 -27.09 -23.51
N GLY A 151 11.47 -26.82 -22.55
CA GLY A 151 12.75 -27.51 -22.41
C GLY A 151 12.68 -28.70 -21.45
N ALA A 152 13.85 -29.16 -21.04
CA ALA A 152 13.96 -30.17 -19.98
C ALA A 152 13.57 -29.58 -18.62
N TRP A 153 12.73 -30.28 -17.86
CA TRP A 153 12.47 -30.01 -16.46
C TRP A 153 13.36 -30.94 -15.60
N GLU A 154 14.35 -30.37 -14.91
CA GLU A 154 15.29 -31.14 -14.07
C GLU A 154 14.99 -30.92 -12.58
N ALA A 155 14.68 -31.99 -11.86
CA ALA A 155 14.44 -31.96 -10.40
C ALA A 155 15.51 -32.76 -9.64
N LYS A 156 16.56 -32.08 -9.19
CA LYS A 156 17.70 -32.68 -8.47
C LYS A 156 17.45 -32.64 -6.96
N ALA A 157 17.27 -33.80 -6.34
CA ALA A 157 17.06 -33.93 -4.90
C ALA A 157 17.59 -35.27 -4.37
N ALA A 158 17.91 -35.34 -3.06
CA ALA A 158 18.26 -36.59 -2.40
C ALA A 158 17.06 -37.54 -2.24
N THR A 159 15.83 -37.01 -2.21
CA THR A 159 14.58 -37.79 -2.12
C THR A 159 13.42 -37.00 -2.73
N HIS A 160 12.50 -37.69 -3.38
CA HIS A 160 11.22 -37.16 -3.84
C HIS A 160 10.08 -37.93 -3.17
N ALA A 161 9.46 -37.35 -2.13
CA ALA A 161 8.36 -37.97 -1.39
C ALA A 161 7.01 -37.34 -1.78
N MET A 162 5.95 -38.15 -1.83
CA MET A 162 4.58 -37.74 -2.15
C MET A 162 3.64 -38.02 -0.95
N PRO A 163 3.74 -37.28 0.16
CA PRO A 163 3.06 -37.59 1.43
C PRO A 163 1.54 -37.30 1.45
N GLY A 164 0.96 -36.88 0.33
CA GLY A 164 -0.43 -36.42 0.24
C GLY A 164 -0.57 -34.89 0.36
N PRO A 165 -1.78 -34.34 0.11
CA PRO A 165 -2.02 -32.90 0.06
C PRO A 165 -2.02 -32.25 1.47
N THR A 166 -1.62 -30.97 1.52
CA THR A 166 -1.73 -30.10 2.70
C THR A 166 -2.08 -28.68 2.26
N THR A 167 -2.67 -27.87 3.14
CA THR A 167 -3.12 -26.50 2.83
C THR A 167 -2.72 -25.55 3.95
N LEU A 168 -2.31 -24.33 3.59
CA LEU A 168 -2.02 -23.24 4.52
C LEU A 168 -3.03 -22.11 4.30
N ALA A 169 -3.91 -21.86 5.27
CA ALA A 169 -4.84 -20.74 5.22
C ALA A 169 -4.12 -19.43 5.59
N TYR A 170 -4.32 -18.39 4.80
CA TYR A 170 -3.83 -17.05 5.09
C TYR A 170 -4.90 -16.00 4.76
N GLU A 171 -5.29 -15.19 5.75
CA GLU A 171 -6.18 -14.05 5.53
C GLU A 171 -5.38 -12.82 5.14
N MET A 172 -5.69 -12.24 3.98
CA MET A 172 -5.16 -10.93 3.58
C MET A 172 -5.94 -9.85 4.33
N ASN A 173 -5.25 -8.88 4.93
CA ASN A 173 -5.91 -7.74 5.60
C ASN A 173 -6.81 -7.03 4.60
N LYS A 174 -8.13 -7.19 4.75
CA LYS A 174 -9.09 -6.36 4.04
C LYS A 174 -9.12 -5.03 4.76
N SER A 175 -8.96 -3.94 4.02
CA SER A 175 -9.30 -2.62 4.53
C SER A 175 -10.75 -2.69 5.01
N SER A 176 -10.98 -2.31 6.26
CA SER A 176 -12.28 -2.35 6.90
C SER A 176 -13.17 -1.24 6.35
N ALA A 177 -13.71 -1.46 5.15
CA ALA A 177 -15.04 -0.97 4.84
C ALA A 177 -16.02 -1.95 5.51
N VAL A 178 -16.82 -1.43 6.43
CA VAL A 178 -17.82 -2.13 7.25
C VAL A 178 -18.44 -3.32 6.51
N LEU A 179 -18.31 -4.53 7.07
CA LEU A 179 -18.96 -5.72 6.55
C LEU A 179 -20.40 -5.77 7.12
N PRO A 180 -21.45 -5.88 6.27
CA PRO A 180 -22.84 -5.80 6.73
C PRO A 180 -23.40 -7.08 7.37
N PHE A 181 -22.57 -8.09 7.67
CA PHE A 181 -23.04 -9.37 8.23
C PHE A 181 -22.15 -9.84 9.40
N ASP A 182 -22.39 -9.28 10.58
CA ASP A 182 -21.91 -9.84 11.85
C ASP A 182 -23.01 -10.78 12.39
N GLU A 183 -22.90 -12.09 12.15
CA GLU A 183 -23.83 -13.08 12.71
C GLU A 183 -23.16 -13.93 13.81
N GLU A 184 -23.86 -14.03 14.95
CA GLU A 184 -23.45 -14.82 16.11
C GLU A 184 -24.34 -16.07 16.20
N PHE A 185 -23.73 -17.26 16.13
CA PHE A 185 -24.47 -18.51 16.25
C PHE A 185 -24.62 -18.91 17.73
N VAL A 186 -25.86 -19.20 18.15
CA VAL A 186 -26.20 -19.72 19.47
C VAL A 186 -26.59 -21.18 19.35
N LEU A 187 -25.77 -22.08 19.90
CA LEU A 187 -26.06 -23.51 19.99
C LEU A 187 -27.06 -23.80 21.09
N ARG A 188 -28.16 -24.47 20.74
CA ARG A 188 -29.17 -25.00 21.66
C ARG A 188 -29.34 -26.50 21.47
N TRP A 189 -29.60 -27.21 22.56
CA TRP A 189 -29.91 -28.63 22.53
C TRP A 189 -31.26 -28.87 21.84
N PRO A 190 -31.37 -29.85 20.93
CA PRO A 190 -32.60 -30.08 20.17
C PRO A 190 -33.80 -30.53 21.01
N TYR A 191 -33.57 -31.08 22.20
CA TYR A 191 -34.60 -31.73 23.01
C TYR A 191 -35.26 -30.80 24.05
N ASP A 192 -34.56 -29.80 24.55
CA ASP A 192 -35.04 -28.88 25.61
C ASP A 192 -34.79 -27.39 25.30
N GLN A 193 -34.19 -27.09 24.14
CA GLN A 193 -33.76 -25.74 23.71
C GLN A 193 -32.80 -25.03 24.67
N SER A 194 -32.25 -25.74 25.65
CA SER A 194 -31.29 -25.18 26.59
C SER A 194 -29.95 -24.93 25.87
N PRO A 195 -29.22 -23.85 26.22
CA PRO A 195 -27.98 -23.52 25.54
C PRO A 195 -26.94 -24.63 25.75
N VAL A 196 -26.22 -24.96 24.69
CA VAL A 196 -25.12 -25.94 24.74
C VAL A 196 -23.91 -25.25 25.36
N LYS A 197 -23.79 -25.30 26.69
CA LYS A 197 -22.73 -24.57 27.42
C LYS A 197 -21.41 -25.34 27.43
N ASN A 198 -20.28 -24.64 27.29
CA ASN A 198 -18.92 -25.17 27.53
C ASN A 198 -18.59 -26.45 26.76
N ARG A 199 -19.08 -26.59 25.53
CA ARG A 199 -18.83 -27.76 24.68
C ARG A 199 -17.92 -27.40 23.52
N ARG A 200 -17.03 -28.34 23.18
CA ARG A 200 -16.21 -28.26 21.98
C ARG A 200 -17.10 -28.40 20.76
N PHE A 201 -17.00 -27.44 19.85
CA PHE A 201 -17.70 -27.47 18.58
C PHE A 201 -16.71 -27.33 17.43
N GLU A 202 -17.09 -27.86 16.28
CA GLU A 202 -16.41 -27.68 14.99
C GLU A 202 -17.42 -27.07 14.01
N ILE A 203 -17.10 -25.88 13.52
CA ILE A 203 -17.78 -25.25 12.39
C ILE A 203 -17.05 -25.69 11.13
N VAL A 204 -17.75 -26.33 10.21
CA VAL A 204 -17.27 -26.61 8.86
C VAL A 204 -17.91 -25.60 7.92
N ARG A 205 -17.11 -24.68 7.40
CA ARG A 205 -17.52 -23.67 6.42
C ARG A 205 -17.68 -24.29 5.03
N GLY A 206 -18.30 -23.57 4.10
CA GLY A 206 -18.57 -24.05 2.74
C GLY A 206 -17.31 -24.36 1.92
N ASP A 207 -16.18 -23.75 2.29
CA ASP A 207 -14.83 -23.99 1.75
C ASP A 207 -14.14 -25.23 2.35
N GLY A 208 -14.80 -25.95 3.26
CA GLY A 208 -14.26 -27.11 3.98
C GLY A 208 -13.39 -26.76 5.19
N THR A 209 -13.20 -25.47 5.49
CA THR A 209 -12.41 -25.00 6.63
C THR A 209 -13.09 -25.35 7.94
N LYS A 210 -12.32 -25.92 8.88
CA LYS A 210 -12.78 -26.37 10.19
C LYS A 210 -12.37 -25.39 11.28
N VAL A 211 -13.30 -24.60 11.79
CA VAL A 211 -13.08 -23.71 12.93
C VAL A 211 -13.52 -24.42 14.20
N ARG A 212 -12.58 -24.61 15.13
CA ARG A 212 -12.84 -25.25 16.42
C ARG A 212 -12.92 -24.20 17.51
N GLY A 213 -13.89 -24.36 18.41
CA GLY A 213 -14.06 -23.48 19.55
C GLY A 213 -14.77 -24.17 20.70
N MET A 214 -14.99 -23.41 21.77
CA MET A 214 -15.76 -23.83 22.92
C MET A 214 -16.91 -22.85 23.11
N THR A 215 -18.13 -23.36 23.27
CA THR A 215 -19.28 -22.49 23.51
C THR A 215 -19.22 -21.86 24.89
N ASP A 216 -19.71 -20.64 25.03
CA ASP A 216 -19.77 -19.96 26.33
C ASP A 216 -20.95 -20.44 27.21
N ALA A 217 -21.14 -19.80 28.37
CA ALA A 217 -22.22 -20.10 29.31
C ALA A 217 -23.64 -19.85 28.75
N GLN A 218 -23.76 -19.21 27.59
CA GLN A 218 -25.00 -18.90 26.88
C GLN A 218 -25.13 -19.71 25.58
N GLY A 219 -24.18 -20.61 25.28
CA GLY A 219 -24.19 -21.45 24.07
C GLY A 219 -23.65 -20.74 22.83
N LYS A 220 -23.04 -19.55 22.96
CA LYS A 220 -22.52 -18.79 21.82
C LYS A 220 -21.19 -19.36 21.34
N THR A 221 -21.00 -19.40 20.04
CA THR A 221 -19.76 -19.85 19.40
C THR A 221 -18.71 -18.74 19.23
N GLY A 222 -19.03 -17.51 19.64
CA GLY A 222 -18.26 -16.30 19.33
C GLY A 222 -18.55 -15.73 17.94
N LEU A 223 -18.09 -14.49 17.68
CA LEU A 223 -18.32 -13.78 16.41
C LEU A 223 -17.64 -14.52 15.24
N GLN A 224 -18.45 -15.04 14.32
CA GLN A 224 -17.99 -15.58 13.04
C GLN A 224 -18.02 -14.45 12.02
N LYS A 225 -16.84 -13.96 11.64
CA LYS A 225 -16.72 -12.97 10.56
C LYS A 225 -16.64 -13.70 9.23
N SER A 226 -17.60 -13.45 8.35
CA SER A 226 -17.60 -13.91 6.95
C SER A 226 -17.89 -12.73 6.03
N LEU A 227 -17.35 -12.76 4.82
CA LEU A 227 -17.63 -11.75 3.79
C LEU A 227 -18.71 -12.18 2.79
N PHE A 228 -19.21 -13.42 2.89
CA PHE A 228 -20.21 -13.96 1.99
C PHE A 228 -21.23 -14.81 2.76
N VAL A 229 -22.44 -14.95 2.22
CA VAL A 229 -23.45 -15.91 2.68
C VAL A 229 -22.95 -17.30 2.28
N GLU A 230 -22.61 -18.12 3.27
CA GLU A 230 -22.07 -19.47 3.04
C GLU A 230 -22.87 -20.51 3.83
N HIS A 231 -23.14 -21.66 3.20
CA HIS A 231 -23.71 -22.81 3.89
C HIS A 231 -22.67 -23.36 4.88
N THR A 232 -22.97 -23.18 6.17
CA THR A 232 -22.13 -23.63 7.26
C THR A 232 -22.78 -24.82 7.96
N SER A 233 -22.01 -25.85 8.27
CA SER A 233 -22.46 -26.97 9.09
C SER A 233 -21.72 -26.99 10.42
N LEU A 234 -22.48 -27.19 11.50
CA LEU A 234 -21.97 -27.11 12.86
C LEU A 234 -22.11 -28.47 13.53
N ARG A 235 -21.01 -28.99 14.08
CA ARG A 235 -21.00 -30.27 14.78
C ARG A 235 -20.46 -30.12 16.19
N ILE A 236 -21.18 -30.65 17.16
CA ILE A 236 -20.70 -30.81 18.54
C ILE A 236 -19.79 -32.04 18.56
N LEU A 237 -18.60 -31.89 19.12
CA LEU A 237 -17.65 -32.99 19.26
C LEU A 237 -18.01 -33.84 20.50
N PRO A 238 -17.90 -35.19 20.42
CA PRO A 238 -18.04 -36.05 21.59
C PRO A 238 -16.92 -35.76 22.60
N GLU A 239 -17.13 -36.14 23.86
CA GLU A 239 -16.21 -35.85 24.98
C GLU A 239 -14.79 -36.38 24.77
#